data_AF-A0A936GGT3-F1
#
_entry.id   AF-A0A936GGT3-F1
#
_cell.length_a   1.000
_cell.length_b   1.000
_cell.length_c   1.000
_cell.angle_alpha   90.00
_cell.angle_beta   90.00
_cell.angle_gamma   90.00
#
_symmetry.space_group_name_H-M   'P 1'
#
loop_
_entity.id
_entity.type
_entity.pdbx_description
1 polymer ?
#
loop_
_entity_poly.entity_id
_entity_poly.type
_entity_poly.pdbx_seq_one_letter_code
_entity_poly.pdbx_strand_id
1 'polypeptide(L)'
;MSNNISYSEIPRHTVSENLDIILSGPIPPNPLELIGTKKCEELLHNLSLEYDYVFIDTPPVGIVSDTLILSKYCNICLFIVRHNKTKTASFAIALKEMKKGGIENFHLVINDVPQASKLFGYNREYGYNYAYNYK
;
A
#
# COMPACT_ATOMS: atom_id res chain seq x y z
N MET A 1 16.10 -8.72 -8.34
CA MET A 1 16.39 -10.19 -8.30
C MET A 1 17.15 -10.59 -9.55
N SER A 2 18.34 -11.15 -9.45
CA SER A 2 18.99 -11.78 -10.61
C SER A 2 18.39 -13.18 -10.83
N ASN A 3 18.32 -13.64 -12.08
CA ASN A 3 17.72 -14.93 -12.43
C ASN A 3 18.43 -16.16 -11.80
N ASN A 4 19.55 -16.00 -11.10
CA ASN A 4 20.40 -17.11 -10.64
C ASN A 4 20.45 -17.36 -9.12
N ILE A 5 19.76 -16.58 -8.27
CA ILE A 5 19.79 -16.79 -6.80
C ILE A 5 18.70 -17.77 -6.36
N SER A 6 19.01 -18.83 -5.60
CA SER A 6 18.01 -19.76 -5.06
C SER A 6 17.25 -19.17 -3.86
N TYR A 7 16.09 -19.73 -3.49
CA TYR A 7 15.26 -19.24 -2.37
C TYR A 7 16.05 -19.10 -1.05
N SER A 8 16.88 -20.10 -0.73
CA SER A 8 17.71 -20.13 0.48
C SER A 8 18.80 -19.05 0.49
N GLU A 9 19.19 -18.53 -0.66
CA GLU A 9 20.26 -17.54 -0.81
C GLU A 9 19.75 -16.10 -0.84
N ILE A 10 18.43 -15.89 -0.79
CA ILE A 10 17.85 -14.54 -0.74
C ILE A 10 18.24 -13.90 0.61
N PRO A 11 18.95 -12.76 0.60
CA PRO A 11 19.35 -12.10 1.82
C PRO A 11 18.12 -11.65 2.62
N ARG A 12 18.02 -12.15 3.85
CA ARG A 12 17.04 -11.73 4.85
C ARG A 12 17.76 -10.91 5.92
N HIS A 13 17.20 -9.76 6.25
CA HIS A 13 17.71 -8.90 7.31
C HIS A 13 16.76 -8.96 8.50
N THR A 14 17.16 -9.64 9.56
CA THR A 14 16.40 -9.70 10.81
C THR A 14 16.50 -8.37 11.55
N VAL A 15 15.36 -7.71 11.73
CA VAL A 15 15.23 -6.42 12.42
C VAL A 15 14.83 -6.64 13.88
N SER A 16 14.00 -7.65 14.14
CA SER A 16 13.62 -8.10 15.48
C SER A 16 13.22 -9.57 15.44
N GLU A 17 12.93 -10.16 16.60
CA GLU A 17 12.58 -11.59 16.74
C GLU A 17 11.48 -12.07 15.78
N ASN A 18 10.53 -11.21 15.42
CA ASN A 18 9.39 -11.55 14.57
C ASN A 18 9.30 -10.67 13.31
N LEU A 19 10.43 -10.10 12.86
CA LEU A 19 10.45 -9.21 11.71
C LEU A 19 11.74 -9.37 10.91
N ASP A 20 11.58 -9.92 9.71
CA ASP A 20 12.59 -9.94 8.67
C ASP A 20 12.24 -8.98 7.54
N ILE A 21 13.27 -8.44 6.89
CA ILE A 21 13.16 -7.58 5.71
C ILE A 21 13.96 -8.19 4.55
N ILE A 22 13.33 -8.28 3.39
CA ILE A 22 13.97 -8.57 2.11
C ILE A 22 14.04 -7.26 1.32
N LEU A 23 15.25 -6.81 1.00
CA LEU A 23 15.47 -5.61 0.20
C LEU A 23 15.31 -5.92 -1.30
N SER A 24 14.98 -4.90 -2.10
CA SER A 24 14.80 -5.02 -3.55
C SER A 24 16.06 -5.51 -4.30
N GLY A 25 17.22 -5.32 -3.68
CA GLY A 25 18.52 -5.59 -4.28
C GLY A 25 18.93 -4.54 -5.32
N PRO A 26 19.92 -4.84 -6.18
CA PRO A 26 20.33 -3.91 -7.23
C PRO A 26 19.19 -3.66 -8.22
N ILE A 27 19.12 -2.42 -8.73
CA ILE A 27 18.11 -2.01 -9.71
C ILE A 27 18.29 -2.87 -10.98
N PRO A 28 17.29 -3.70 -11.34
CA PRO A 28 17.39 -4.53 -12.52
C PRO A 28 17.10 -3.69 -13.78
N PRO A 29 17.60 -4.12 -14.96
CA PRO A 29 17.28 -3.46 -16.24
C PRO A 29 15.78 -3.50 -16.56
N ASN A 30 15.10 -4.62 -16.23
CA ASN A 30 13.66 -4.83 -16.49
C ASN A 30 12.92 -5.33 -15.23
N PRO A 31 12.42 -4.45 -14.34
CA PRO A 31 11.75 -4.84 -13.10
C PRO A 31 10.47 -5.67 -13.32
N LEU A 32 9.64 -5.26 -14.30
CA LEU A 32 8.36 -5.90 -14.58
C LEU A 32 8.52 -7.36 -15.05
N GLU A 33 9.54 -7.64 -15.85
CA GLU A 33 9.81 -8.99 -16.32
C GLU A 33 10.17 -9.92 -15.16
N LEU A 34 10.93 -9.42 -14.17
CA LEU A 34 11.31 -10.20 -13.01
C LEU A 34 10.13 -10.56 -12.12
N ILE A 35 9.23 -9.60 -11.89
CA ILE A 35 8.02 -9.79 -11.07
C ILE A 35 7.08 -10.81 -11.73
N GLY A 36 6.99 -10.81 -13.06
CA GLY A 36 6.17 -11.76 -13.82
C GLY A 36 6.76 -13.16 -13.98
N THR A 37 7.95 -13.44 -13.43
CA THR A 37 8.57 -14.76 -13.56
C THR A 37 7.97 -15.77 -12.59
N LYS A 38 7.99 -17.06 -12.99
CA LYS A 38 7.69 -18.19 -12.11
C LYS A 38 8.54 -18.20 -10.83
N LYS A 39 9.76 -17.69 -10.91
CA LYS A 39 10.67 -17.61 -9.77
C LYS A 39 10.18 -16.63 -8.70
N CYS A 40 9.56 -15.52 -9.10
CA CYS A 40 8.94 -14.59 -8.16
C CYS A 40 7.70 -15.22 -7.50
N GLU A 41 6.90 -15.95 -8.27
CA GLU A 41 5.77 -16.73 -7.75
C GLU A 41 6.20 -17.79 -6.72
N GLU A 42 7.22 -18.59 -7.04
CA GLU A 42 7.79 -19.60 -6.13
C GLU A 42 8.33 -18.96 -4.84
N LEU A 43 8.97 -17.80 -4.95
CA LEU A 43 9.42 -17.03 -3.79
C LEU A 43 8.25 -16.62 -2.89
N LEU A 44 7.25 -15.96 -3.45
CA LEU A 44 6.10 -15.47 -2.68
C LEU A 44 5.33 -16.63 -2.03
N HIS A 45 5.22 -17.76 -2.74
CA HIS A 45 4.62 -18.97 -2.18
C HIS A 45 5.42 -19.51 -0.99
N ASN A 46 6.74 -19.64 -1.11
CA ASN A 46 7.56 -20.14 0.00
C ASN A 46 7.54 -19.19 1.20
N LEU A 47 7.55 -17.87 0.98
CA LEU A 47 7.39 -16.88 2.05
C LEU A 47 6.03 -17.03 2.74
N SER A 48 4.95 -17.31 2.00
CA SER A 48 3.62 -17.52 2.60
C SER A 48 3.52 -18.78 3.47
N LEU A 49 4.44 -19.74 3.30
CA LEU A 49 4.52 -20.94 4.13
C LEU A 49 5.39 -20.73 5.39
N GLU A 50 6.33 -19.78 5.34
CA GLU A 50 7.31 -19.51 6.41
C GLU A 50 6.82 -18.43 7.38
N TYR A 51 6.03 -17.45 6.92
CA TYR A 51 5.57 -16.32 7.72
C TYR A 51 4.04 -16.28 7.84
N ASP A 52 3.55 -15.91 9.01
CA ASP A 52 2.12 -15.66 9.23
C ASP A 52 1.60 -14.47 8.41
N TYR A 53 2.46 -13.46 8.20
CA TYR A 53 2.15 -12.25 7.44
C TYR A 53 3.31 -11.86 6.53
N VAL A 54 3.01 -11.63 5.25
CA VAL A 54 3.96 -11.13 4.25
C VAL A 54 3.46 -9.78 3.73
N PHE A 55 4.25 -8.73 3.95
CA PHE A 55 3.97 -7.39 3.43
C PHE A 55 4.81 -7.13 2.18
N ILE A 56 4.15 -6.72 1.10
CA ILE A 56 4.80 -6.37 -0.17
C ILE A 56 4.61 -4.87 -0.39
N ASP A 57 5.71 -4.11 -0.30
CA ASP A 57 5.70 -2.69 -0.65
C ASP A 57 5.80 -2.51 -2.17
N THR A 58 5.01 -1.59 -2.72
CA THR A 58 4.94 -1.37 -4.17
C THR A 58 4.93 0.12 -4.51
N PRO A 59 5.41 0.51 -5.71
CA PRO A 59 5.31 1.89 -6.18
C PRO A 59 3.86 2.41 -6.25
N PRO A 60 3.63 3.74 -6.29
CA PRO A 60 2.29 4.30 -6.40
C PRO A 60 1.52 3.79 -7.63
N VAL A 61 0.28 3.35 -7.41
CA VAL A 61 -0.61 2.86 -8.47
C VAL A 61 -0.94 3.98 -9.47
N GLY A 62 -0.86 3.67 -10.76
CA GLY A 62 -1.15 4.59 -11.88
C GLY A 62 0.08 5.14 -12.58
N ILE A 63 1.28 5.00 -11.99
CA ILE A 63 2.56 5.32 -12.66
C ILE A 63 3.22 4.03 -13.16
N VAL A 64 3.12 2.93 -12.38
CA VAL A 64 3.81 1.67 -12.66
C VAL A 64 2.84 0.50 -12.47
N SER A 65 2.98 -0.53 -13.32
CA SER A 65 2.10 -1.71 -13.33
C SER A 65 2.45 -2.77 -12.27
N ASP A 66 3.54 -2.60 -11.51
CA ASP A 66 4.07 -3.58 -10.55
C ASP A 66 2.99 -4.07 -9.56
N THR A 67 2.24 -3.13 -8.98
CA THR A 67 1.16 -3.44 -8.02
C THR A 67 0.08 -4.33 -8.63
N LEU A 68 -0.23 -4.19 -9.92
CA LEU A 68 -1.25 -5.00 -10.60
C LEU A 68 -0.80 -6.45 -10.83
N ILE A 69 0.50 -6.68 -10.97
CA ILE A 69 1.05 -8.03 -11.13
C ILE A 69 1.15 -8.69 -9.76
N LEU A 70 1.71 -7.98 -8.78
CA LEU A 70 1.92 -8.47 -7.42
C LEU A 70 0.59 -8.74 -6.70
N SER A 71 -0.45 -7.95 -6.95
CA SER A 71 -1.77 -8.13 -6.32
C SER A 71 -2.38 -9.52 -6.57
N LYS A 72 -2.01 -10.20 -7.65
CA LYS A 72 -2.48 -11.56 -7.97
C LYS A 72 -1.99 -12.60 -6.97
N TYR A 73 -0.90 -12.30 -6.26
CA TYR A 73 -0.30 -13.15 -5.23
C TYR A 73 -0.69 -12.71 -3.80
N CYS A 74 -1.47 -11.62 -3.67
CA CYS A 74 -1.86 -11.06 -2.38
C CYS A 74 -3.31 -11.39 -2.04
N ASN A 75 -3.59 -11.73 -0.77
CA ASN A 75 -4.96 -11.89 -0.30
C ASN A 75 -5.66 -10.54 -0.03
N ILE A 76 -4.89 -9.54 0.42
CA ILE A 76 -5.40 -8.23 0.81
C ILE A 76 -4.57 -7.16 0.10
N CYS A 77 -5.26 -6.19 -0.51
CA CYS A 77 -4.63 -4.99 -1.05
C CYS A 77 -5.01 -3.78 -0.20
N LEU A 78 -4.00 -3.06 0.33
CA LEU A 78 -4.20 -1.80 1.04
C LEU A 78 -3.88 -0.64 0.11
N PHE A 79 -4.86 0.25 -0.12
CA PHE A 79 -4.65 1.46 -0.89
C PHE A 79 -4.50 2.65 0.05
N ILE A 80 -3.30 3.23 0.08
CA ILE A 80 -2.96 4.29 1.03
C ILE A 80 -3.15 5.66 0.37
N VAL A 81 -3.94 6.53 1.00
CA VAL A 81 -4.12 7.94 0.60
C VAL A 81 -3.69 8.85 1.73
N ARG A 82 -2.97 9.93 1.40
CA ARG A 82 -2.51 10.90 2.40
C ARG A 82 -3.49 12.06 2.51
N HIS A 83 -3.94 12.34 3.73
CA HIS A 83 -4.82 13.45 4.02
C HIS A 83 -4.24 14.78 3.53
N ASN A 84 -5.06 15.57 2.82
CA ASN A 84 -4.70 16.88 2.27
C ASN A 84 -3.41 16.90 1.39
N LYS A 85 -3.00 15.75 0.85
CA LYS A 85 -1.83 15.61 -0.03
C LYS A 85 -2.17 14.85 -1.31
N THR A 86 -2.88 13.73 -1.20
CA THR A 86 -3.33 12.99 -2.38
C THR A 86 -4.44 13.78 -3.09
N LYS A 87 -4.20 14.18 -4.34
CA LYS A 87 -5.20 14.90 -5.15
C LYS A 87 -6.32 13.96 -5.57
N THR A 88 -7.57 14.42 -5.50
CA THR A 88 -8.76 13.66 -5.91
C THR A 88 -8.66 13.12 -7.34
N ALA A 89 -8.08 13.89 -8.26
CA ALA A 89 -7.85 13.44 -9.64
C ALA A 89 -6.89 12.24 -9.71
N SER A 90 -5.76 12.30 -9.00
CA SER A 90 -4.80 11.20 -8.94
C SER A 90 -5.40 9.96 -8.28
N PHE A 91 -6.19 10.15 -7.23
CA PHE A 91 -6.94 9.07 -6.59
C PHE A 91 -7.92 8.39 -7.56
N ALA A 92 -8.71 9.17 -8.31
CA ALA A 92 -9.66 8.65 -9.28
C ALA A 92 -8.97 7.87 -10.42
N ILE A 93 -7.82 8.35 -10.90
CA ILE A 93 -7.01 7.65 -11.91
C ILE A 93 -6.50 6.31 -11.35
N ALA A 94 -5.90 6.32 -10.16
CA ALA A 94 -5.41 5.11 -9.51
C ALA A 94 -6.53 4.07 -9.32
N LEU A 95 -7.70 4.48 -8.83
CA LEU A 95 -8.87 3.61 -8.70
C LEU A 95 -9.31 2.99 -10.04
N LYS A 96 -9.31 3.79 -11.11
CA LYS A 96 -9.66 3.30 -12.45
C LYS A 96 -8.67 2.24 -12.93
N GLU A 97 -7.38 2.47 -12.75
CA GLU A 97 -6.34 1.51 -13.13
C GLU A 97 -6.37 0.24 -12.27
N MET A 98 -6.59 0.36 -10.96
CA MET A 98 -6.80 -0.79 -10.06
C MET A 98 -7.96 -1.66 -10.52
N LYS A 99 -9.12 -1.05 -10.79
CA LYS A 99 -10.31 -1.76 -11.25
C LYS A 99 -10.07 -2.42 -12.62
N LYS A 100 -9.42 -1.71 -13.55
CA LYS A 100 -9.05 -2.24 -14.87
C LYS A 100 -8.06 -3.41 -14.76
N GLY A 101 -7.16 -3.36 -13.78
CA GLY A 101 -6.20 -4.42 -13.49
C GLY A 101 -6.74 -5.57 -12.64
N GLY A 102 -8.05 -5.60 -12.35
CA GLY A 102 -8.70 -6.68 -11.61
C GLY A 102 -8.56 -6.60 -10.09
N ILE A 103 -8.06 -5.49 -9.54
CA ILE A 103 -8.05 -5.25 -8.10
C ILE A 103 -9.40 -4.67 -7.70
N GLU A 104 -10.36 -5.55 -7.43
CA GLU A 104 -11.73 -5.15 -7.04
C GLU A 104 -11.89 -5.02 -5.52
N ASN A 105 -11.16 -5.84 -4.75
CA ASN A 105 -11.23 -5.87 -3.30
C ASN A 105 -9.96 -5.25 -2.69
N PHE A 106 -9.99 -3.93 -2.47
CA PHE A 106 -8.95 -3.22 -1.73
C PHE A 106 -9.53 -2.49 -0.52
N HIS A 107 -8.69 -2.25 0.48
CA HIS A 107 -9.05 -1.49 1.67
C HIS A 107 -8.37 -0.14 1.65
N LEU A 108 -9.13 0.94 1.83
CA LEU A 108 -8.61 2.29 1.87
C LEU A 108 -8.03 2.61 3.25
N VAL A 109 -6.80 3.10 3.27
CA VAL A 109 -6.15 3.64 4.47
C VAL A 109 -5.91 5.12 4.29
N ILE A 110 -6.52 5.96 5.12
CA ILE A 110 -6.24 7.40 5.15
C ILE A 110 -5.11 7.63 6.13
N ASN A 111 -3.93 7.95 5.61
CA ASN A 111 -2.74 8.25 6.39
C ASN A 111 -2.56 9.76 6.61
N ASP A 112 -1.73 10.13 7.58
CA ASP A 112 -1.34 11.52 7.88
C ASP A 112 -2.53 12.41 8.29
N VAL A 113 -3.55 11.80 8.92
CA VAL A 113 -4.72 12.54 9.43
C VAL A 113 -4.30 13.33 10.68
N PRO A 114 -4.54 14.65 10.72
CA PRO A 114 -4.22 15.46 11.90
C PRO A 114 -5.01 14.98 13.12
N GLN A 115 -4.37 15.02 14.30
CA GLN A 115 -5.05 14.67 15.55
C GLN A 115 -6.28 15.56 15.79
N ALA A 116 -7.33 14.97 16.38
CA ALA A 116 -8.62 15.60 16.62
C ALA A 116 -8.53 16.96 17.34
N SER A 117 -7.57 17.15 18.24
CA SER A 117 -7.36 18.44 18.94
C SER A 117 -7.05 19.62 18.00
N LYS A 118 -6.50 19.37 16.80
CA LYS A 118 -6.32 20.38 15.74
C LYS A 118 -7.55 20.59 14.87
N LEU A 119 -8.46 19.60 14.78
CA LEU A 119 -9.72 19.67 14.04
C LEU A 119 -10.82 20.38 14.84
N PHE A 120 -10.86 20.19 16.16
CA PHE A 120 -11.84 20.82 17.07
C PHE A 120 -11.45 22.23 17.54
N GLY A 121 -10.24 22.71 17.21
CA GLY A 121 -9.75 24.04 17.61
C GLY A 121 -10.21 25.21 16.73
N TYR A 122 -10.93 24.96 15.63
CA TYR A 122 -11.25 25.98 14.61
C TYR A 122 -12.76 26.26 14.40
N ASN A 123 -13.64 25.83 15.31
CA ASN A 123 -15.08 26.08 15.21
C ASN A 123 -15.67 26.69 16.50
N ARG A 124 -15.19 27.88 16.89
CA ARG A 124 -15.79 28.69 17.97
C ARG A 124 -16.48 29.97 17.48
N GLU A 125 -16.82 30.09 16.19
CA GLU A 125 -17.42 31.32 15.66
C GLU A 125 -18.79 31.19 14.97
N TYR A 126 -19.38 30.00 14.89
CA TYR A 126 -20.74 29.83 14.37
C TYR A 126 -21.66 29.15 15.39
N GLY A 127 -21.85 29.84 16.51
CA GLY A 127 -22.95 29.56 17.44
C GLY A 127 -24.25 30.12 16.87
N TYR A 128 -25.10 29.24 16.33
CA TYR A 128 -26.48 29.55 15.99
C TYR A 128 -27.23 30.06 17.25
N ASN A 129 -27.58 31.33 17.26
CA ASN A 129 -28.46 31.95 18.25
C ASN A 129 -29.91 31.45 18.03
N TYR A 130 -30.36 30.51 18.87
CA TYR A 130 -31.78 30.31 19.13
C TYR A 130 -32.08 30.76 20.56
N ALA A 131 -32.38 32.04 20.74
CA ALA A 131 -32.90 32.58 21.99
C ALA A 131 -34.43 32.40 21.99
N TYR A 132 -34.91 31.46 22.81
CA TYR A 132 -36.33 31.36 23.18
C TYR A 132 -36.67 32.54 24.11
N ASN A 133 -37.48 33.48 23.61
CA ASN A 133 -38.12 34.50 24.43
C ASN A 133 -39.49 33.99 24.88
N TYR A 134 -39.63 33.69 26.18
CA TYR A 134 -40.93 33.68 26.84
C TYR A 134 -41.32 35.11 27.24
N LYS A 135 -42.55 35.50 26.92
CA LYS A 135 -43.31 36.54 27.62
C LYS A 135 -44.61 35.91 28.10
#